data_AF-A0A7Z9XQQ6-F1
#
_entry.id   AF-A0A7Z9XQQ6-F1
#
_cell.length_a   1.000
_cell.length_b   1.000
_cell.length_c   1.000
_cell.angle_alpha   90.00
_cell.angle_beta   90.00
_cell.angle_gamma   90.00
#
_symmetry.space_group_name_H-M   'P 1'
#
loop_
_entity.id
_entity.type
_entity.pdbx_description
1 polymer ?
#
loop_
_entity_poly.entity_id
_entity_poly.type
_entity_poly.pdbx_seq_one_letter_code
_entity_poly.pdbx_strand_id
1 'polypeptide(L)'
;TRDLIEELVDDLIHLLEEATQAVTRMDRKPARKVIKAKNRINDLVADIERHIVRRITADAPSRRLAYQTETELLEALKRVYYFTKRIAKEVLQADTGKEKEPREAA
;
A
#
# COMPACT_ATOMS: atom_id res chain seq x y z
N THR A 1 -14.73 -10.03 -8.50
CA THR A 1 -14.28 -8.86 -7.69
C THR A 1 -13.81 -9.25 -6.31
N ARG A 2 -14.59 -10.03 -5.55
CA ARG A 2 -14.29 -10.35 -4.15
C ARG A 2 -12.91 -10.99 -3.98
N ASP A 3 -12.60 -12.03 -4.75
CA ASP A 3 -11.31 -12.74 -4.65
C ASP A 3 -10.11 -11.81 -4.92
N LEU A 4 -10.23 -10.88 -5.88
CA LEU A 4 -9.17 -9.89 -6.17
C LEU A 4 -9.01 -8.87 -5.02
N ILE A 5 -10.11 -8.49 -4.38
CA ILE A 5 -10.07 -7.60 -3.20
C ILE A 5 -9.46 -8.34 -2.01
N GLU A 6 -9.80 -9.61 -1.80
CA GLU A 6 -9.22 -10.46 -0.75
C GLU A 6 -7.71 -10.60 -0.96
N GLU A 7 -7.25 -10.87 -2.19
CA GLU A 7 -5.81 -10.91 -2.50
C GLU A 7 -5.11 -9.57 -2.21
N LEU A 8 -5.71 -8.44 -2.58
CA LEU A 8 -5.16 -7.12 -2.25
C LEU A 8 -5.11 -6.90 -0.74
N VAL A 9 -6.14 -7.30 0.00
CA VAL A 9 -6.19 -7.15 1.46
C VAL A 9 -5.10 -7.97 2.14
N ASP A 10 -4.90 -9.23 1.73
CA ASP A 10 -3.86 -10.10 2.29
C ASP A 10 -2.46 -9.51 2.07
N ASP A 11 -2.18 -9.00 0.87
CA ASP A 11 -0.94 -8.28 0.58
C ASP A 11 -0.79 -7.04 1.47
N LEU A 12 -1.85 -6.26 1.67
CA LEU A 12 -1.81 -5.06 2.49
C LEU A 12 -1.58 -5.35 3.98
N ILE A 13 -2.17 -6.42 4.52
CA ILE A 13 -1.94 -6.89 5.89
C ILE A 13 -0.45 -7.21 6.05
N HIS A 14 0.09 -8.04 5.16
CA HIS A 14 1.50 -8.42 5.22
C HIS A 14 2.45 -7.22 5.09
N LEU A 15 2.15 -6.28 4.19
CA LEU A 15 2.97 -5.07 4.01
C LEU A 15 2.88 -4.13 5.22
N LEU A 16 1.74 -4.05 5.88
CA LEU A 16 1.58 -3.28 7.11
C LEU A 16 2.39 -3.90 8.25
N GLU A 17 2.40 -5.22 8.37
CA GLU A 17 3.26 -5.93 9.33
C GLU A 17 4.75 -5.66 9.05
N GLU A 18 5.20 -5.74 7.81
CA GLU A 18 6.60 -5.42 7.44
C GLU A 18 6.93 -3.95 7.74
N ALA A 19 6.01 -3.01 7.49
CA ALA A 19 6.21 -1.60 7.81
C ALA A 19 6.29 -1.35 9.32
N THR A 20 5.45 -2.00 10.13
CA THR A 20 5.51 -1.87 11.59
C THR A 20 6.77 -2.51 12.16
N GLN A 21 7.18 -3.68 11.66
CA GLN A 21 8.45 -4.31 12.02
C GLN A 21 9.65 -3.41 11.68
N ALA A 22 9.63 -2.75 10.52
CA ALA A 22 10.66 -1.81 10.12
C ALA A 22 10.81 -0.67 11.14
N VAL A 23 9.70 -0.10 11.62
CA VAL A 23 9.70 0.97 12.62
C VAL A 23 10.19 0.46 13.97
N THR A 24 9.64 -0.65 14.46
CA THR A 24 9.98 -1.18 15.79
C THR A 24 11.45 -1.55 15.91
N ARG A 25 12.05 -2.04 14.83
CA ARG A 25 13.45 -2.53 14.82
C ARG A 25 14.42 -1.57 14.16
N MET A 26 13.95 -0.43 13.64
CA MET A 26 14.71 0.45 12.74
C MET A 26 15.40 -0.34 11.60
N ASP A 27 14.72 -1.38 11.10
CA ASP A 27 15.27 -2.29 10.10
C ASP A 27 14.85 -1.85 8.69
N ARG A 28 15.85 -1.57 7.86
CA ARG A 28 15.67 -1.16 6.46
C ARG A 28 15.16 -2.27 5.57
N LYS A 29 15.39 -3.55 5.90
CA LYS A 29 15.07 -4.68 5.04
C LYS A 29 13.54 -4.84 4.88
N PRO A 30 12.73 -4.90 5.95
CA PRO A 30 11.26 -4.85 5.86
C PRO A 30 10.77 -3.60 5.13
N ALA A 31 11.31 -2.42 5.44
CA ALA A 31 10.94 -1.18 4.75
C ALA A 31 11.17 -1.24 3.23
N ARG A 32 12.30 -1.78 2.78
CA ARG A 32 12.60 -1.96 1.35
C ARG A 32 11.60 -2.89 0.66
N LYS A 33 11.13 -3.95 1.33
CA LYS A 33 10.09 -4.83 0.77
C LYS A 33 8.80 -4.05 0.49
N VAL A 34 8.37 -3.23 1.47
CA VAL A 34 7.18 -2.39 1.34
C VAL A 34 7.26 -1.42 0.15
N ILE A 35 8.43 -0.79 -0.04
CA ILE A 35 8.63 0.11 -1.20
C ILE A 35 8.58 -0.65 -2.52
N LYS A 36 9.20 -1.84 -2.59
CA LYS A 36 9.26 -2.67 -3.80
C LYS A 36 7.90 -3.23 -4.20
N ALA A 37 6.98 -3.42 -3.25
CA ALA A 37 5.63 -3.92 -3.51
C ALA A 37 4.75 -2.98 -4.35
N LYS A 38 5.20 -1.73 -4.63
CA LYS A 38 4.43 -0.73 -5.36
C LYS A 38 3.83 -1.26 -6.66
N ASN A 39 4.63 -1.96 -7.47
CA ASN A 39 4.19 -2.39 -8.78
C ASN A 39 3.10 -3.47 -8.63
N ARG A 40 3.33 -4.47 -7.78
CA ARG A 40 2.33 -5.51 -7.47
C ARG A 40 1.01 -4.92 -6.98
N ILE A 41 1.05 -4.00 -6.01
CA ILE A 41 -0.17 -3.36 -5.51
C ILE A 41 -0.89 -2.56 -6.59
N ASN A 42 -0.14 -1.82 -7.42
CA ASN A 42 -0.72 -1.07 -8.54
C ASN A 42 -1.37 -2.01 -9.57
N ASP A 43 -0.76 -3.16 -9.84
CA ASP A 43 -1.30 -4.15 -10.79
C ASP A 43 -2.62 -4.74 -10.28
N LEU A 44 -2.67 -5.17 -9.00
CA LEU A 44 -3.89 -5.67 -8.35
C LEU A 44 -5.00 -4.62 -8.35
N VAL A 45 -4.68 -3.37 -7.99
CA VAL A 45 -5.62 -2.24 -8.04
C VAL A 45 -6.17 -2.07 -9.46
N ALA A 46 -5.32 -2.08 -10.47
CA ALA A 46 -5.73 -1.89 -11.85
C ALA A 46 -6.61 -3.05 -12.35
N ASP A 47 -6.35 -4.28 -11.91
CA ASP A 47 -7.20 -5.44 -12.19
C ASP A 47 -8.58 -5.32 -11.56
N ILE A 48 -8.65 -4.87 -10.30
CA ILE A 48 -9.93 -4.62 -9.61
C ILE A 48 -10.71 -3.51 -10.31
N GLU A 49 -10.07 -2.38 -10.65
CA GLU A 49 -10.70 -1.26 -11.36
C GLU A 49 -11.27 -1.72 -12.72
N ARG A 50 -10.49 -2.48 -13.50
CA ARG A 50 -10.98 -3.07 -14.77
C ARG A 50 -12.19 -3.96 -14.55
N HIS A 51 -12.19 -4.77 -13.49
CA HIS A 51 -13.29 -5.67 -13.18
C HIS A 51 -14.56 -4.91 -12.75
N ILE A 52 -14.42 -3.85 -11.94
CA ILE A 52 -15.53 -2.98 -11.55
C ILE A 52 -16.14 -2.30 -12.78
N VAL A 53 -15.31 -1.68 -13.63
CA VAL A 53 -15.76 -0.96 -14.85
C VAL A 53 -16.48 -1.89 -15.82
N ARG A 54 -15.94 -3.09 -16.11
CA ARG A 54 -16.59 -4.07 -17.01
C ARG A 54 -17.98 -4.48 -16.52
N ARG A 55 -18.19 -4.53 -15.20
CA ARG A 55 -19.49 -4.90 -14.62
C ARG A 55 -20.49 -3.75 -14.69
N ILE A 56 -20.04 -2.49 -14.57
CA ILE A 56 -20.91 -1.30 -14.68
C ILE A 56 -21.65 -1.27 -16.01
N THR A 57 -20.98 -1.64 -17.11
CA THR A 57 -21.55 -1.64 -18.46
C THR A 57 -22.53 -2.79 -18.75
N ALA A 58 -22.75 -3.72 -17.82
CA ALA A 58 -23.46 -4.99 -18.05
C ALA A 58 -24.81 -5.14 -17.29
N ASP A 59 -25.57 -4.05 -17.15
CA ASP A 59 -27.00 -3.94 -16.74
C ASP A 59 -27.48 -4.54 -15.37
N ALA A 60 -28.06 -3.67 -14.52
CA ALA A 60 -29.15 -3.90 -13.54
C ALA A 60 -29.25 -2.74 -12.50
N PRO A 61 -30.47 -2.34 -12.05
CA PRO A 61 -30.68 -1.14 -11.22
C PRO A 61 -30.05 -1.18 -9.81
N SER A 62 -29.91 -2.36 -9.21
CA SER A 62 -29.33 -2.55 -7.86
C SER A 62 -27.79 -2.61 -7.84
N ARG A 63 -27.11 -2.70 -8.98
CA ARG A 63 -25.65 -2.81 -9.02
C ARG A 63 -24.92 -1.48 -8.83
N ARG A 64 -25.55 -0.33 -9.10
CA ARG A 64 -24.94 1.00 -8.88
C ARG A 64 -24.45 1.20 -7.44
N LEU A 65 -25.27 0.80 -6.46
CA LEU A 65 -24.90 0.87 -5.04
C LEU A 65 -23.72 -0.05 -4.72
N ALA A 66 -23.73 -1.29 -5.22
CA ALA A 66 -22.63 -2.22 -5.02
C ALA A 66 -21.31 -1.71 -5.60
N TYR A 67 -21.32 -1.10 -6.79
CA TYR A 67 -20.12 -0.52 -7.39
C TYR A 67 -19.59 0.68 -6.62
N GLN A 68 -20.48 1.54 -6.13
CA GLN A 68 -20.08 2.66 -5.30
C GLN A 68 -19.35 2.14 -4.06
N THR A 69 -19.92 1.15 -3.37
CA THR A 69 -19.27 0.51 -2.21
C THR A 69 -17.93 -0.14 -2.58
N GLU A 70 -17.84 -0.91 -3.66
CA GLU A 70 -16.60 -1.55 -4.12
C GLU A 70 -15.51 -0.51 -4.45
N THR A 71 -15.90 0.61 -5.08
CA THR A 71 -14.98 1.70 -5.44
C THR A 71 -14.50 2.44 -4.19
N GLU A 72 -15.41 2.80 -3.28
CA GLU A 72 -15.06 3.46 -2.01
C GLU A 72 -14.14 2.59 -1.15
N LEU A 73 -14.39 1.28 -1.13
CA LEU A 73 -13.53 0.30 -0.47
C LEU A 73 -12.13 0.27 -1.10
N LEU A 74 -12.05 0.19 -2.44
CA LEU A 74 -10.76 0.18 -3.14
C LEU A 74 -9.96 1.47 -2.88
N GLU A 75 -10.62 2.63 -2.85
CA GLU A 75 -9.99 3.91 -2.46
C GLU A 75 -9.44 3.88 -1.04
N ALA A 76 -10.16 3.26 -0.10
CA ALA A 76 -9.66 3.07 1.27
C ALA A 76 -8.42 2.16 1.30
N LEU A 77 -8.42 1.06 0.54
CA LEU A 77 -7.27 0.14 0.44
C LEU A 77 -6.05 0.81 -0.19
N LYS A 78 -6.24 1.64 -1.22
CA LYS A 78 -5.17 2.48 -1.79
C LYS A 78 -4.57 3.42 -0.75
N ARG A 79 -5.40 4.04 0.10
CA ARG A 79 -4.93 4.88 1.21
C ARG A 79 -4.16 4.09 2.26
N VAL A 80 -4.58 2.87 2.59
CA VAL A 80 -3.82 1.98 3.48
C VAL A 80 -2.41 1.75 2.92
N TYR A 81 -2.29 1.35 1.65
CA TYR A 81 -0.96 1.17 1.04
C TYR A 81 -0.12 2.45 1.06
N TYR A 82 -0.73 3.59 0.77
CA TYR A 82 -0.05 4.88 0.81
C TYR A 82 0.59 5.15 2.18
N PHE A 83 -0.18 4.98 3.27
CA PHE A 83 0.34 5.19 4.62
C PHE A 83 1.38 4.14 5.00
N THR A 84 1.14 2.86 4.71
CA THR A 84 2.11 1.77 4.90
C THR A 84 3.45 2.07 4.22
N LYS A 85 3.39 2.53 2.96
CA LYS A 85 4.58 2.91 2.19
C LYS A 85 5.26 4.16 2.76
N ARG A 86 4.48 5.14 3.22
CA ARG A 86 5.03 6.35 3.85
C ARG A 86 5.83 5.98 5.10
N ILE A 87 5.29 5.15 5.99
CA ILE A 87 5.99 4.64 7.18
C ILE A 87 7.34 4.03 6.79
N ALA A 88 7.35 3.13 5.80
CA ALA A 88 8.58 2.51 5.31
C ALA A 88 9.60 3.53 4.76
N LYS A 89 9.15 4.60 4.09
CA LYS A 89 10.04 5.68 3.62
C LYS A 89 10.69 6.42 4.78
N GLU A 90 9.93 6.75 5.83
CA GLU A 90 10.47 7.47 7.00
C GLU A 90 11.57 6.65 7.68
N VAL A 91 11.40 5.32 7.83
CA VAL A 91 12.45 4.43 8.37
C VAL A 91 13.71 4.47 7.50
N LEU A 92 13.57 4.48 6.18
CA LEU A 92 14.73 4.55 5.27
C LEU A 92 15.45 5.91 5.30
N GLN A 93 14.75 6.98 5.71
CA GLN A 93 15.29 8.34 5.80
C GLN A 93 15.89 8.64 7.19
N ALA A 94 15.29 8.15 8.27
CA ALA A 94 15.75 8.36 9.64
C ALA A 94 17.20 7.87 9.86
N ASP A 95 17.60 6.82 9.16
CA ASP A 95 18.94 6.24 9.24
C ASP A 95 19.98 6.96 8.34
N THR A 96 19.55 7.88 7.46
CA THR A 96 20.48 8.81 6.77
C THR A 96 20.81 10.07 7.59
N GLY A 97 20.32 10.16 8.84
CA GLY A 97 20.40 11.34 9.70
C GLY A 97 21.43 11.29 10.84
N LYS A 98 22.29 10.26 10.93
CA LYS A 98 23.33 10.14 11.96
C LYS A 98 24.72 9.84 11.39
N GLU A 99 25.20 10.73 10.53
CA GLU A 99 26.63 10.95 10.26
C GLU A 99 26.80 12.42 9.84
N LYS A 100 26.59 13.33 10.80
CA LYS A 100 27.33 14.59 10.77
C LYS A 100 28.46 14.41 11.75
N GLU A 101 29.61 14.00 11.23
CA GLU A 101 30.88 14.00 11.96
C GLU A 101 31.06 15.37 12.64
N PRO A 102 31.56 15.40 13.89
CA PRO A 102 31.92 16.65 14.54
C PRO A 102 32.95 17.34 13.64
N ARG A 103 32.68 18.60 13.24
CA ARG A 103 33.71 19.44 12.64
C ARG A 103 34.86 19.51 13.63
N GLU A 104 35.94 18.81 13.32
CA GLU A 104 37.20 18.87 14.03
C GLU A 104 37.58 20.34 14.22
N ALA A 105 37.97 20.64 15.46
CA ALA A 105 38.64 21.86 15.81
C ALA A 105 39.98 21.93 15.07
N ALA A 106 40.17 22.98 14.29
CA ALA A 106 41.47 23.50 13.88
C ALA A 106 41.35 25.02 13.67
#